data_AF-A0A961RXM4-F1
#
_entry.id   AF-A0A961RXM4-F1
#
_cell.length_a   1.000
_cell.length_b   1.000
_cell.length_c   1.000
_cell.angle_alpha   90.00
_cell.angle_beta   90.00
_cell.angle_gamma   90.00
#
_symmetry.space_group_name_H-M   'P 1'
#
loop_
_entity.id
_entity.type
_entity.pdbx_description
1 polymer ?
#
loop_
_entity_poly.entity_id
_entity_poly.type
_entity_poly.pdbx_seq_one_letter_code
_entity_poly.pdbx_strand_id
1 'polypeptide(L)'
;TGPMPAFPLQIRVPIGAITIPAEPCRAIAEALAEGPLTFGELKARPGLSALASQAVFQGLLMLAAANLVQPCLPGAGEERRRESVARFNTAMLLQPAALESAMMASTVLGNGTSVPQLDQFILSLQAAGKSLSPLEVLREMDARNIKLRQAGVPDGAAANTLQMVETALQEFLQRRLPIYHRLGVAP
;
A
#
# COMPACT_ATOMS: atom_id res chain seq x y z
N THR A 1 12.39 -0.97 -12.41
CA THR A 1 12.70 -1.60 -11.12
C THR A 1 13.53 -0.61 -10.32
N GLY A 2 12.90 0.11 -9.38
CA GLY A 2 13.64 0.99 -8.48
C GLY A 2 14.47 0.17 -7.49
N PRO A 3 15.53 0.74 -6.88
CA PRO A 3 16.29 0.04 -5.85
C PRO A 3 15.35 -0.34 -4.70
N MET A 4 15.44 -1.59 -4.24
CA MET A 4 14.70 -2.04 -3.07
C MET A 4 15.07 -1.13 -1.88
N PRO A 5 14.08 -0.64 -1.10
CA PRO A 5 14.38 0.14 0.09
C PRO A 5 15.30 -0.66 1.04
N ALA A 6 16.10 0.04 1.84
CA ALA A 6 17.05 -0.58 2.75
C ALA A 6 16.35 -1.65 3.61
N PHE A 7 16.72 -2.92 3.39
CA PHE A 7 16.10 -4.04 4.08
C PHE A 7 16.44 -3.96 5.58
N PRO A 8 15.44 -3.81 6.47
CA PRO A 8 15.70 -3.61 7.89
C PRO A 8 16.26 -4.90 8.49
N LEU A 9 17.56 -4.93 8.79
CA LEU A 9 18.21 -6.09 9.41
C LEU A 9 17.93 -6.21 10.90
N GLN A 10 17.24 -5.23 11.49
CA GLN A 10 16.81 -5.23 12.88
C GLN A 10 15.38 -4.74 13.00
N ILE A 11 14.58 -5.45 13.80
CA ILE A 11 13.20 -5.06 14.12
C ILE A 11 13.11 -4.87 15.63
N ARG A 12 12.52 -3.76 16.07
CA ARG A 12 12.15 -3.57 17.47
C ARG A 12 10.81 -4.23 17.74
N VAL A 13 10.77 -5.11 18.72
CA VAL A 13 9.57 -5.73 19.26
C VAL A 13 9.33 -5.22 20.69
N PRO A 14 8.13 -5.37 21.27
CA PRO A 14 7.84 -4.86 22.61
C PRO A 14 8.83 -5.34 23.70
N ILE A 15 9.49 -6.48 23.48
CA ILE A 15 10.47 -7.07 24.41
C ILE A 15 11.87 -7.17 23.75
N GLY A 16 12.32 -6.14 23.02
CA GLY A 16 13.72 -6.03 22.56
C GLY A 16 13.89 -5.86 21.05
N ALA A 17 15.00 -6.38 20.50
CA ALA A 17 15.32 -6.30 19.08
C ALA A 17 15.61 -7.69 18.50
N ILE A 18 15.08 -7.95 17.31
CA ILE A 18 15.33 -9.18 16.54
C ILE A 18 16.24 -8.84 15.36
N THR A 19 17.34 -9.58 15.22
CA THR A 19 18.21 -9.50 14.04
C THR A 19 17.68 -10.42 12.96
N ILE A 20 17.45 -9.89 11.77
CA ILE A 20 17.01 -10.67 10.61
C ILE A 20 18.23 -11.26 9.88
N PRO A 21 18.30 -12.59 9.66
CA PRO A 21 19.30 -13.19 8.78
C PRO A 21 19.16 -12.61 7.38
N ALA A 22 20.19 -11.87 6.94
CA ALA A 22 20.12 -11.02 5.76
C ALA A 22 19.83 -11.79 4.47
N GLU A 23 20.43 -12.97 4.30
CA GLU A 23 20.42 -13.68 3.02
C GLU A 23 19.06 -14.33 2.69
N PRO A 24 18.47 -15.22 3.52
CA PRO A 24 17.18 -15.83 3.18
C PRO A 24 16.06 -14.79 3.08
N CYS A 25 16.05 -13.80 3.98
CA CYS A 25 14.95 -12.84 4.03
C CYS A 25 15.01 -11.83 2.87
N ARG A 26 16.21 -11.45 2.41
CA ARG A 26 16.37 -10.62 1.21
C ARG A 26 15.91 -11.36 -0.04
N ALA A 27 16.36 -12.60 -0.23
CA ALA A 27 15.99 -13.39 -1.40
C ALA A 27 14.47 -13.66 -1.45
N ILE A 28 13.83 -13.88 -0.29
CA ILE A 28 12.36 -13.98 -0.20
C ILE A 28 11.69 -12.66 -0.59
N ALA A 29 12.15 -11.53 -0.05
CA ALA A 29 11.56 -10.21 -0.33
C ALA A 29 11.70 -9.83 -1.81
N GLU A 30 12.85 -10.10 -2.42
CA GLU A 30 13.10 -9.88 -3.85
C GLU A 30 12.17 -10.73 -4.72
N ALA A 31 12.01 -12.02 -4.39
CA ALA A 31 11.11 -12.91 -5.11
C ALA A 31 9.63 -12.45 -5.01
N LEU A 32 9.19 -12.01 -3.83
CA LEU A 32 7.82 -11.56 -3.61
C LEU A 32 7.55 -10.13 -4.13
N ALA A 33 8.58 -9.35 -4.46
CA ALA A 33 8.40 -8.04 -5.08
C ALA A 33 7.79 -8.12 -6.49
N GLU A 34 7.94 -9.28 -7.15
CA GLU A 34 7.32 -9.58 -8.44
C GLU A 34 5.82 -9.90 -8.32
N GLY A 35 5.36 -10.40 -7.17
CA GLY A 35 3.97 -10.73 -6.90
C GLY A 35 3.79 -11.87 -5.90
N PRO A 36 2.54 -12.27 -5.62
CA PRO A 36 2.24 -13.40 -4.75
C PRO A 36 2.81 -14.71 -5.30
N LEU A 37 3.39 -15.52 -4.43
CA LEU A 37 3.91 -16.85 -4.75
C LEU A 37 3.43 -17.86 -3.71
N THR A 38 3.18 -19.08 -4.14
CA THR A 38 3.06 -20.22 -3.24
C THR A 38 4.42 -20.54 -2.62
N PHE A 39 4.42 -21.26 -1.49
CA PHE A 39 5.67 -21.71 -0.87
C PHE A 39 6.53 -22.56 -1.82
N GLY A 40 5.91 -23.39 -2.65
CA GLY A 40 6.61 -24.22 -3.63
C GLY A 40 7.28 -23.39 -4.73
N GLU A 41 6.56 -22.42 -5.30
CA GLU A 41 7.11 -21.50 -6.31
C GLU A 41 8.23 -20.63 -5.74
N LEU A 42 8.05 -20.13 -4.51
CA LEU A 42 9.08 -19.38 -3.81
C LEU A 42 10.34 -20.23 -3.59
N LYS A 43 10.19 -21.48 -3.17
CA LYS A 43 11.30 -22.41 -2.95
C LYS A 43 12.04 -22.76 -4.23
N ALA A 44 11.37 -22.70 -5.38
CA ALA A 44 11.97 -22.96 -6.69
C ALA A 44 12.81 -21.78 -7.22
N ARG A 45 12.74 -20.59 -6.60
CA ARG A 45 13.48 -19.40 -7.07
C ARG A 45 15.00 -19.55 -6.88
N PRO A 46 15.82 -18.98 -7.79
CA PRO A 46 17.26 -18.88 -7.61
C PRO A 46 17.60 -18.23 -6.26
N GLY A 47 18.61 -18.76 -5.56
CA GLY A 47 19.00 -18.31 -4.21
C GLY A 47 18.20 -18.93 -3.07
N LEU A 48 16.95 -19.36 -3.32
CA LEU A 48 16.12 -20.06 -2.31
C LEU A 48 16.11 -21.57 -2.49
N SER A 49 16.37 -22.07 -3.70
CA SER A 49 16.38 -23.50 -4.04
C SER A 49 17.44 -24.30 -3.26
N ALA A 50 18.60 -23.71 -2.98
CA ALA A 50 19.69 -24.34 -2.23
C ALA A 50 19.45 -24.38 -0.70
N LEU A 51 18.56 -23.54 -0.17
CA LEU A 51 18.30 -23.47 1.26
C LEU A 51 17.41 -24.63 1.74
N ALA A 52 17.52 -25.02 3.01
CA ALA A 52 16.56 -25.94 3.60
C ALA A 52 15.16 -25.32 3.66
N SER A 53 14.10 -26.09 3.42
CA SER A 53 12.71 -25.59 3.47
C SER A 53 12.37 -24.93 4.80
N GLN A 54 12.91 -25.46 5.91
CA GLN A 54 12.74 -24.86 7.23
C GLN A 54 13.33 -23.45 7.34
N ALA A 55 14.49 -23.20 6.71
CA ALA A 55 15.12 -21.88 6.73
C ALA A 55 14.31 -20.85 5.92
N VAL A 56 13.75 -21.26 4.77
CA VAL A 56 12.86 -20.41 3.96
C VAL A 56 11.57 -20.10 4.71
N PHE A 57 10.99 -21.11 5.38
CA PHE A 57 9.78 -20.93 6.19
C PHE A 57 10.01 -20.01 7.39
N GLN A 58 11.13 -20.16 8.11
CA GLN A 58 11.51 -19.25 9.19
C GLN A 58 11.72 -17.82 8.69
N GLY A 59 12.39 -17.63 7.54
CA GLY A 59 12.55 -16.32 6.91
C GLY A 59 11.21 -15.66 6.58
N LEU A 60 10.25 -16.42 6.04
CA LEU A 60 8.89 -15.94 5.79
C LEU A 60 8.19 -15.50 7.09
N LEU A 61 8.27 -16.30 8.15
CA LEU A 61 7.67 -15.95 9.44
C LEU A 61 8.27 -14.67 10.03
N MET A 62 9.59 -14.50 9.92
CA MET A 62 10.27 -13.28 10.38
C MET A 62 9.81 -12.05 9.59
N LEU A 63 9.76 -12.16 8.26
CA LEU A 63 9.26 -11.09 7.39
C LEU A 63 7.79 -10.76 7.67
N ALA A 64 6.96 -11.77 7.94
CA ALA A 64 5.56 -11.59 8.27
C ALA A 64 5.38 -10.90 9.63
N ALA A 65 6.15 -11.32 10.63
CA ALA A 65 6.18 -10.66 11.95
C ALA A 65 6.67 -9.21 11.86
N ALA A 66 7.51 -8.90 10.86
CA ALA A 66 7.97 -7.55 10.55
C ALA A 66 6.95 -6.70 9.76
N ASN A 67 5.80 -7.26 9.39
CA ASN A 67 4.83 -6.69 8.44
C ASN A 67 5.43 -6.35 7.07
N LEU A 68 6.50 -7.03 6.65
CA LEU A 68 7.14 -6.85 5.34
C LEU A 68 6.54 -7.75 4.26
N VAL A 69 5.92 -8.86 4.65
CA VAL A 69 5.16 -9.76 3.77
C VAL A 69 3.85 -10.14 4.46
N GLN A 70 2.84 -10.50 3.68
CA GLN A 70 1.54 -10.90 4.18
C GLN A 70 1.05 -12.14 3.42
N PRO A 71 0.33 -13.06 4.06
CA PRO A 71 -0.37 -14.12 3.35
C PRO A 71 -1.43 -13.50 2.43
N CYS A 72 -1.58 -14.08 1.25
CA CYS A 72 -2.60 -13.69 0.28
C CYS A 72 -3.70 -14.75 0.23
N LEU A 73 -4.91 -14.33 -0.13
CA LEU A 73 -5.99 -15.25 -0.45
C LEU A 73 -5.63 -16.09 -1.70
N PRO A 74 -6.12 -17.34 -1.79
CA PRO A 74 -5.88 -18.17 -2.97
C PRO A 74 -6.51 -17.54 -4.22
N GLY A 75 -5.89 -17.71 -5.39
CA GLY A 75 -6.41 -17.18 -6.66
C GLY A 75 -7.81 -17.70 -7.02
N ALA A 76 -8.24 -18.84 -6.45
CA ALA A 76 -9.61 -19.32 -6.56
C ALA A 76 -10.61 -18.27 -6.05
N GLY A 77 -11.53 -17.85 -6.92
CA GLY A 77 -12.57 -16.86 -6.61
C GLY A 77 -12.09 -15.41 -6.64
N GLU A 78 -10.86 -15.13 -7.11
CA GLU A 78 -10.31 -13.77 -7.14
C GLU A 78 -11.20 -12.80 -7.91
N GLU A 79 -11.70 -13.17 -9.10
CA GLU A 79 -12.58 -12.29 -9.89
C GLU A 79 -13.85 -11.88 -9.15
N ARG A 80 -14.53 -12.85 -8.49
CA ARG A 80 -15.72 -12.54 -7.68
C ARG A 80 -15.39 -11.62 -6.50
N ARG A 81 -14.23 -11.83 -5.85
CA ARG A 81 -13.76 -10.94 -4.78
C ARG A 81 -13.46 -9.56 -5.33
N ARG A 82 -12.82 -9.47 -6.49
CA ARG A 82 -12.50 -8.21 -7.19
C ARG A 82 -13.73 -7.38 -7.46
N GLU A 83 -14.77 -7.99 -8.04
CA GLU A 83 -16.05 -7.31 -8.27
C GLU A 83 -16.71 -6.84 -6.96
N SER A 84 -16.74 -7.69 -5.93
CA SER A 84 -17.38 -7.36 -4.66
C SER A 84 -16.65 -6.24 -3.92
N VAL A 85 -15.32 -6.30 -3.88
CA VAL A 85 -14.48 -5.27 -3.24
C VAL A 85 -14.53 -3.97 -4.04
N ALA A 86 -14.53 -4.01 -5.37
CA ALA A 86 -14.68 -2.81 -6.19
C ALA A 86 -15.99 -2.08 -5.85
N ARG A 87 -17.13 -2.80 -5.80
CA ARG A 87 -18.42 -2.21 -5.40
C ARG A 87 -18.38 -1.62 -3.99
N PHE A 88 -17.80 -2.35 -3.03
CA PHE A 88 -17.67 -1.89 -1.65
C PHE A 88 -16.80 -0.63 -1.54
N ASN A 89 -15.60 -0.65 -2.12
CA ASN A 89 -14.67 0.46 -2.09
C ASN A 89 -15.23 1.69 -2.82
N THR A 90 -15.90 1.52 -3.97
CA THR A 90 -16.60 2.64 -4.62
C THR A 90 -17.66 3.23 -3.71
N ALA A 91 -18.46 2.41 -3.02
CA ALA A 91 -19.45 2.91 -2.07
C ALA A 91 -18.81 3.67 -0.90
N MET A 92 -17.67 3.21 -0.38
CA MET A 92 -16.91 3.91 0.67
C MET A 92 -16.37 5.26 0.19
N LEU A 93 -15.82 5.33 -1.02
CA LEU A 93 -15.27 6.57 -1.61
C LEU A 93 -16.33 7.64 -1.89
N LEU A 94 -17.60 7.24 -2.02
CA LEU A 94 -18.72 8.15 -2.21
C LEU A 94 -19.27 8.71 -0.89
N GLN A 95 -18.85 8.19 0.26
CA GLN A 95 -19.28 8.70 1.56
C GLN A 95 -18.59 10.05 1.86
N PRO A 96 -19.28 10.99 2.52
CA PRO A 96 -18.66 12.21 3.01
C PRO A 96 -17.41 11.90 3.84
N ALA A 97 -16.32 12.63 3.60
CA ALA A 97 -14.97 12.44 4.19
C ALA A 97 -14.92 12.41 5.74
N ALA A 98 -16.03 12.72 6.42
CA ALA A 98 -16.17 12.69 7.87
C ALA A 98 -16.60 11.31 8.43
N LEU A 99 -16.89 10.30 7.61
CA LEU A 99 -17.36 8.99 8.06
C LEU A 99 -16.21 7.97 8.21
N GLU A 100 -15.44 8.22 9.27
CA GLU A 100 -14.83 7.28 10.24
C GLU A 100 -13.73 6.27 9.88
N SER A 101 -13.49 5.86 8.62
CA SER A 101 -12.50 4.79 8.36
C SER A 101 -11.41 5.16 7.36
N ALA A 102 -10.15 5.13 7.82
CA ALA A 102 -8.98 5.13 6.95
C ALA A 102 -8.76 3.77 6.26
N MET A 103 -9.71 2.82 6.32
CA MET A 103 -9.53 1.47 5.77
C MET A 103 -10.32 1.26 4.49
N MET A 104 -9.68 0.65 3.50
CA MET A 104 -10.29 0.16 2.26
C MET A 104 -10.13 -1.35 2.16
N ALA A 105 -11.05 -2.06 1.50
CA ALA A 105 -10.93 -3.50 1.35
C ALA A 105 -9.85 -3.87 0.32
N SER A 106 -9.03 -4.88 0.63
CA SER A 106 -8.06 -5.50 -0.29
C SER A 106 -8.58 -6.85 -0.78
N THR A 107 -8.63 -7.03 -2.10
CA THR A 107 -9.03 -8.31 -2.72
C THR A 107 -7.99 -9.41 -2.55
N VAL A 108 -6.72 -9.01 -2.49
CA VAL A 108 -5.56 -9.90 -2.43
C VAL A 108 -5.33 -10.38 -1.01
N LEU A 109 -5.41 -9.50 -0.02
CA LEU A 109 -5.19 -9.85 1.38
C LEU A 109 -6.47 -10.35 2.07
N GLY A 110 -7.65 -10.01 1.56
CA GLY A 110 -8.92 -10.37 2.19
C GLY A 110 -9.24 -9.61 3.47
N ASN A 111 -8.58 -8.46 3.69
CA ASN A 111 -8.72 -7.64 4.90
C ASN A 111 -8.86 -6.15 4.56
N GLY A 112 -8.99 -5.31 5.58
CA GLY A 112 -8.90 -3.86 5.46
C GLY A 112 -7.44 -3.39 5.40
N THR A 113 -7.12 -2.57 4.40
CA THR A 113 -5.83 -1.89 4.22
C THR A 113 -5.98 -0.42 4.53
N SER A 114 -5.03 0.14 5.29
CA SER A 114 -5.01 1.57 5.59
C SER A 114 -4.69 2.39 4.33
N VAL A 115 -5.59 3.28 3.96
CA VAL A 115 -5.47 4.24 2.87
C VAL A 115 -5.69 5.63 3.46
N PRO A 116 -4.67 6.52 3.43
CA PRO A 116 -4.79 7.87 3.96
C PRO A 116 -5.96 8.63 3.33
N GLN A 117 -6.59 9.53 4.10
CA GLN A 117 -7.76 10.29 3.64
C GLN A 117 -7.51 11.08 2.35
N LEU A 118 -6.31 11.64 2.18
CA LEU A 118 -5.94 12.34 0.94
C LEU A 118 -5.96 11.41 -0.27
N ASP A 119 -5.45 10.18 -0.12
CA ASP A 119 -5.42 9.19 -1.18
C ASP A 119 -6.84 8.68 -1.48
N GLN A 120 -7.67 8.47 -0.45
CA GLN A 120 -9.10 8.17 -0.65
C GLN A 120 -9.81 9.31 -1.39
N PHE A 121 -9.53 10.57 -1.04
CA PHE A 121 -10.09 11.70 -1.74
C PHE A 121 -9.69 11.69 -3.24
N ILE A 122 -8.41 11.50 -3.55
CA ILE A 122 -7.94 11.41 -4.94
C ILE A 122 -8.60 10.23 -5.68
N LEU A 123 -8.70 9.06 -5.05
CA LEU A 123 -9.40 7.90 -5.59
C LEU A 123 -10.89 8.19 -5.83
N SER A 124 -11.55 8.98 -4.97
CA SER A 124 -12.95 9.40 -5.15
C SER A 124 -13.13 10.28 -6.39
N LEU A 125 -12.15 11.15 -6.69
CA LEU A 125 -12.16 11.99 -7.90
C LEU A 125 -12.03 11.12 -9.15
N GLN A 126 -11.11 10.15 -9.12
CA GLN A 126 -10.92 9.20 -10.22
C GLN A 126 -12.17 8.34 -10.46
N ALA A 127 -12.80 7.83 -9.39
CA ALA A 127 -14.05 7.07 -9.46
C ALA A 127 -15.22 7.90 -10.02
N ALA A 128 -15.21 9.22 -9.78
CA ALA A 128 -16.18 10.17 -10.35
C ALA A 128 -15.82 10.63 -11.77
N GLY A 129 -14.75 10.10 -12.39
CA GLY A 129 -14.30 10.48 -13.73
C GLY A 129 -13.71 11.88 -13.83
N LYS A 130 -13.28 12.48 -12.71
CA LYS A 130 -12.68 13.81 -12.69
C LYS A 130 -11.20 13.76 -13.07
N SER A 131 -10.70 14.86 -13.65
CA SER A 131 -9.29 15.00 -14.00
C SER A 131 -8.42 15.08 -12.74
N LEU A 132 -7.35 14.28 -12.70
CA LEU A 132 -6.35 14.36 -11.63
C LEU A 132 -5.26 15.41 -11.96
N SER A 133 -5.67 16.62 -12.34
CA SER A 133 -4.72 17.74 -12.49
C SER A 133 -4.60 18.51 -11.16
N PRO A 134 -3.44 19.10 -10.82
CA PRO A 134 -3.29 19.84 -9.56
C PRO A 134 -4.34 20.94 -9.35
N LEU A 135 -4.71 21.66 -10.42
CA LEU A 135 -5.73 22.71 -10.37
C LEU A 135 -7.14 22.15 -10.10
N GLU A 136 -7.49 21.03 -10.75
CA GLU A 136 -8.78 20.37 -10.56
C GLU A 136 -8.90 19.79 -9.15
N VAL A 137 -7.84 19.13 -8.66
CA VAL A 137 -7.78 18.60 -7.29
C VAL A 137 -7.93 19.72 -6.27
N LEU A 138 -7.22 20.84 -6.44
CA LEU A 138 -7.35 22.01 -5.58
C LEU A 138 -8.78 22.58 -5.58
N ARG A 139 -9.40 22.72 -6.76
CA ARG A 139 -10.79 23.17 -6.89
C ARG A 139 -11.77 22.28 -6.14
N GLU A 140 -11.59 20.96 -6.24
CA GLU A 140 -12.43 19.98 -5.55
C GLU A 140 -12.22 19.98 -4.04
N MET A 141 -10.99 20.23 -3.59
CA MET A 141 -10.69 20.40 -2.18
C MET A 141 -11.37 21.65 -1.60
N ASP A 142 -11.26 22.78 -2.30
CA ASP A 142 -11.90 24.04 -1.90
C ASP A 142 -13.43 23.89 -1.82
N ALA A 143 -14.04 23.24 -2.83
CA ALA A 143 -15.47 22.98 -2.86
C ALA A 143 -15.96 22.10 -1.69
N ARG A 144 -15.09 21.26 -1.13
CA ARG A 144 -15.38 20.36 0.00
C ARG A 144 -14.81 20.86 1.33
N ASN A 145 -14.26 22.08 1.39
CA ASN A 145 -13.58 22.65 2.55
C ASN A 145 -12.44 21.77 3.11
N ILE A 146 -11.77 21.01 2.24
CA ILE A 146 -10.60 20.19 2.61
C ILE A 146 -9.35 21.06 2.56
N LYS A 147 -8.55 21.05 3.63
CA LYS A 147 -7.28 21.78 3.69
C LYS A 147 -6.12 20.81 3.80
N LEU A 148 -5.09 21.01 2.97
CA LEU A 148 -3.81 20.36 3.14
C LEU A 148 -2.98 21.11 4.18
N ARG A 149 -2.44 20.38 5.14
CA ARG A 149 -1.51 20.90 6.14
C ARG A 149 -0.16 20.26 5.94
N GLN A 150 0.90 21.08 6.01
CA GLN A 150 2.26 20.57 6.05
C GLN A 150 2.59 20.22 7.50
N ALA A 151 3.05 18.99 7.74
CA ALA A 151 3.44 18.57 9.08
C ALA A 151 4.55 19.47 9.63
N GLY A 152 4.31 20.10 10.79
CA GLY A 152 5.26 20.99 11.46
C GLY A 152 5.25 22.46 11.02
N VAL A 153 4.35 22.86 10.12
CA VAL A 153 4.18 24.28 9.73
C VAL A 153 2.93 24.85 10.42
N PRO A 154 3.04 25.97 11.18
CA PRO A 154 1.88 26.63 11.78
C PRO A 154 0.87 27.09 10.72
N ASP A 155 -0.42 27.02 11.06
CA ASP A 155 -1.49 27.56 10.24
C ASP A 155 -1.21 29.05 9.95
N GLY A 156 -1.12 29.44 8.67
CA GLY A 156 -0.96 30.84 8.24
C GLY A 156 0.40 31.20 7.63
N ALA A 157 1.39 30.31 7.63
CA ALA A 157 2.55 30.47 6.74
C ALA A 157 2.07 30.25 5.29
N ALA A 158 2.35 31.21 4.40
CA ALA A 158 1.95 31.14 2.99
C ALA A 158 2.73 30.04 2.25
N ALA A 159 2.38 28.79 2.50
CA ALA A 159 2.77 27.67 1.67
C ALA A 159 1.97 27.76 0.36
N ASN A 160 2.65 27.62 -0.77
CA ASN A 160 1.99 27.57 -2.07
C ASN A 160 1.15 26.28 -2.15
N THR A 161 -0.14 26.37 -1.82
CA THR A 161 -1.06 25.22 -1.72
C THR A 161 -1.08 24.41 -3.02
N LEU A 162 -0.95 25.07 -4.18
CA LEU A 162 -0.88 24.39 -5.47
C LEU A 162 0.35 23.48 -5.57
N GLN A 163 1.51 23.96 -5.14
CA GLN A 163 2.75 23.18 -5.14
C GLN A 163 2.67 21.98 -4.17
N MET A 164 1.97 22.13 -3.04
CA MET A 164 1.71 21.03 -2.12
C MET A 164 0.82 19.96 -2.75
N VAL A 165 -0.27 20.37 -3.40
CA VAL A 165 -1.17 19.46 -4.15
C VAL A 165 -0.40 18.74 -5.25
N GLU A 166 0.40 19.46 -6.02
CA GLU A 166 1.22 18.88 -7.09
C GLU A 166 2.19 17.83 -6.55
N THR A 167 2.90 18.14 -5.48
CA THR A 167 3.85 17.20 -4.84
C THR A 167 3.13 15.96 -4.31
N ALA A 168 2.03 16.14 -3.59
CA ALA A 168 1.27 15.04 -3.02
C ALA A 168 0.65 14.13 -4.09
N LEU A 169 0.17 14.72 -5.19
CA LEU A 169 -0.39 14.02 -6.33
C LEU A 169 0.69 13.22 -7.09
N GLN A 170 1.87 13.82 -7.33
CA GLN A 170 3.00 13.10 -7.93
C GLN A 170 3.41 11.90 -7.08
N GLU A 171 3.51 12.08 -5.77
CA GLU A 171 3.84 10.98 -4.85
C GLU A 171 2.76 9.89 -4.85
N PHE A 172 1.48 10.27 -4.86
CA PHE A 172 0.35 9.34 -4.98
C PHE A 172 0.47 8.50 -6.25
N LEU A 173 0.55 9.16 -7.41
CA LEU A 173 0.52 8.50 -8.73
C LEU A 173 1.75 7.60 -8.94
N GLN A 174 2.93 8.05 -8.53
CA GLN A 174 4.17 7.32 -8.81
C GLN A 174 4.49 6.23 -7.79
N ARG A 175 4.09 6.40 -6.52
CA ARG A 175 4.51 5.49 -5.43
C ARG A 175 3.38 4.69 -4.82
N ARG A 176 2.22 5.32 -4.57
CA ARG A 176 1.13 4.69 -3.78
C ARG A 176 0.09 4.00 -4.65
N LEU A 177 -0.34 4.62 -5.74
CA LEU A 177 -1.33 4.06 -6.66
C LEU A 177 -0.91 2.67 -7.21
N PRO A 178 0.35 2.44 -7.65
CA PRO A 178 0.77 1.11 -8.08
C PRO A 178 0.64 0.04 -6.99
N ILE A 179 0.83 0.41 -5.71
CA ILE A 179 0.65 -0.49 -4.58
C ILE A 179 -0.84 -0.78 -4.37
N TYR A 180 -1.71 0.22 -4.48
CA TYR A 180 -3.16 0.02 -4.37
C TYR A 180 -3.73 -0.89 -5.46
N HIS A 181 -3.23 -0.81 -6.71
CA HIS A 181 -3.59 -1.77 -7.75
C HIS A 181 -3.11 -3.19 -7.40
N ARG A 182 -1.87 -3.34 -6.92
CA ARG A 182 -1.33 -4.66 -6.50
C ARG A 182 -2.11 -5.27 -5.34
N LEU A 183 -2.64 -4.45 -4.44
CA LEU A 183 -3.48 -4.90 -3.33
C LEU A 183 -4.97 -5.07 -3.73
N GLY A 184 -5.34 -4.69 -4.96
CA GLY A 184 -6.71 -4.66 -5.45
C GLY A 184 -7.63 -3.76 -4.62
N VAL A 185 -7.08 -2.69 -4.05
CA VAL A 185 -7.83 -1.62 -3.37
C VAL A 185 -8.45 -0.69 -4.40
N ALA A 186 -7.70 -0.38 -5.46
CA ALA A 186 -8.14 0.43 -6.60
C ALA A 186 -8.17 -0.44 -7.87
N PRO A 187 -9.13 -0.22 -8.78
CA PRO A 187 -9.20 -0.89 -10.08
C PRO A 187 -8.02 -0.49 -10.95
#